data_AF-A0AAV0XRW3-F1
#
_entry.id   AF-A0AAV0XRW3-F1
#
_cell.length_a   1.000
_cell.length_b   1.000
_cell.length_c   1.000
_cell.angle_alpha   90.00
_cell.angle_beta   90.00
_cell.angle_gamma   90.00
#
_symmetry.space_group_name_H-M   'P 1'
#
loop_
_entity.id
_entity.type
_entity.pdbx_description
1 polymer ?
#
loop_
_entity_poly.entity_id
_entity_poly.type
_entity_poly.pdbx_seq_one_letter_code
_entity_poly.pdbx_strand_id
1 'polypeptide(L)'
;MEASMPCSRKSARIKPPWWDAGLGESKRRLNNFRRTRDYKVADRDQFRVLRNEHLKKIRRTKMESWRKFATSINSDIWGPVYRWARNGSSKSRIPSSVLREDGTFTVTALETAECLLESLIPET
;
A
#
# COMPACT_ATOMS: atom_id res chain seq x y z
N MET A 1 -18.98 -21.74 28.13
CA MET A 1 -18.71 -20.35 27.73
C MET A 1 -18.30 -20.36 26.27
N GLU A 2 -19.20 -19.95 25.39
CA GLU A 2 -18.99 -19.91 23.94
C GLU A 2 -18.06 -18.73 23.62
N ALA A 3 -16.81 -19.00 23.28
CA ALA A 3 -15.87 -17.95 22.86
C ALA A 3 -16.13 -17.59 21.39
N SER A 4 -16.81 -16.47 21.13
CA SER A 4 -16.94 -15.92 19.79
C SER A 4 -15.68 -15.12 19.42
N MET A 5 -15.00 -15.49 18.34
CA MET A 5 -13.79 -14.77 17.89
C MET A 5 -14.15 -13.33 17.47
N PRO A 6 -13.36 -12.31 17.85
CA PRO A 6 -13.59 -10.94 17.41
C PRO A 6 -13.40 -10.84 15.90
N CYS A 7 -14.49 -10.64 15.16
CA CYS A 7 -14.42 -10.29 13.74
C CYS A 7 -13.94 -8.84 13.61
N SER A 8 -12.62 -8.66 13.53
CA SER A 8 -12.01 -7.37 13.18
C SER A 8 -12.62 -6.84 11.88
N ARG A 9 -13.12 -5.60 11.90
CA ARG A 9 -13.59 -4.93 10.68
C ARG A 9 -12.41 -4.85 9.71
N LYS A 10 -12.56 -5.45 8.53
CA LYS A 10 -11.54 -5.38 7.48
C LYS A 10 -11.21 -3.91 7.22
N SER A 11 -10.00 -3.51 7.59
CA SER A 11 -9.50 -2.15 7.36
C SER A 11 -9.73 -1.78 5.90
N ALA A 12 -10.46 -0.69 5.66
CA ALA A 12 -10.70 -0.19 4.31
C ALA A 12 -9.32 0.12 3.71
N ARG A 13 -8.96 -0.58 2.62
CA ARG A 13 -7.68 -0.33 1.95
C ARG A 13 -7.66 1.13 1.50
N ILE A 14 -6.89 1.96 2.19
CA ILE A 14 -6.71 3.37 1.83
C ILE A 14 -6.04 3.36 0.45
N LYS A 15 -6.76 3.92 -0.53
CA LYS A 15 -6.22 4.05 -1.89
C LYS A 15 -5.19 5.18 -1.90
N PRO A 16 -4.08 5.03 -2.64
CA PRO A 16 -3.11 6.11 -2.78
C PRO A 16 -3.76 7.37 -3.37
N PRO A 17 -3.23 8.57 -3.10
CA PRO A 17 -3.78 9.85 -3.61
C PRO A 17 -3.88 9.94 -5.14
N TRP A 18 -3.01 9.22 -5.86
CA TRP A 18 -3.00 9.16 -7.32
C TRP A 18 -3.99 8.16 -7.92
N TRP A 19 -4.76 7.47 -7.08
CA TRP A 19 -5.74 6.47 -7.52
C TRP A 19 -7.08 7.13 -7.87
N ASP A 20 -7.43 7.14 -9.16
CA ASP A 20 -8.71 7.66 -9.64
C ASP A 20 -9.73 6.53 -9.93
N ALA A 21 -10.99 6.92 -10.15
CA ALA A 21 -12.08 5.98 -10.48
C ALA A 21 -11.80 5.26 -11.81
N GLY A 22 -11.32 5.98 -12.81
CA GLY A 22 -11.06 5.43 -14.13
C GLY A 22 -9.92 4.39 -14.15
N LEU A 23 -8.94 4.48 -13.26
CA LEU A 23 -7.87 3.51 -13.09
C LEU A 23 -8.41 2.25 -12.40
N GLY A 24 -9.35 2.43 -11.47
CA GLY A 24 -10.13 1.33 -10.88
C GLY A 24 -10.88 0.53 -11.94
N GLU A 25 -11.59 1.20 -12.85
CA GLU A 25 -12.30 0.58 -13.97
C GLU A 25 -11.35 -0.13 -14.93
N SER A 26 -10.25 0.52 -15.31
CA SER A 26 -9.23 -0.08 -16.18
C SER A 26 -8.61 -1.34 -15.55
N LYS A 27 -8.32 -1.32 -14.25
CA LYS A 27 -7.87 -2.51 -13.50
C LYS A 27 -8.93 -3.60 -13.45
N ARG A 28 -10.21 -3.23 -13.23
CA ARG A 28 -11.34 -4.17 -13.25
C ARG A 28 -11.46 -4.84 -14.62
N ARG A 29 -11.36 -4.07 -15.71
CA ARG A 29 -11.38 -4.58 -17.09
C ARG A 29 -10.26 -5.58 -17.34
N LEU A 30 -9.03 -5.28 -16.93
CA LEU A 30 -7.89 -6.21 -17.02
C LEU A 30 -8.12 -7.51 -16.23
N ASN A 31 -8.62 -7.40 -15.01
CA ASN A 31 -8.88 -8.56 -14.17
C ASN A 31 -10.01 -9.43 -14.74
N ASN A 32 -11.05 -8.82 -15.29
CA ASN A 32 -12.12 -9.54 -15.97
C ASN A 32 -11.58 -10.24 -17.22
N PHE A 33 -10.81 -9.55 -18.06
CA PHE A 33 -10.19 -10.14 -19.25
C PHE A 33 -9.33 -11.36 -18.90
N ARG A 34 -8.51 -11.28 -17.84
CA ARG A 34 -7.71 -12.41 -17.36
C ARG A 34 -8.52 -13.60 -16.85
N ARG A 35 -9.78 -13.38 -16.43
CA ARG A 35 -10.66 -14.41 -15.87
C ARG A 35 -11.55 -15.05 -16.94
N THR A 36 -11.97 -14.30 -17.94
CA THR A 36 -12.96 -14.75 -18.92
C THR A 36 -12.35 -15.19 -20.24
N ARG A 37 -11.10 -14.80 -20.53
CA ARG A 37 -10.44 -15.03 -21.82
C ARG A 37 -9.13 -15.77 -21.66
N ASP A 38 -8.71 -16.49 -22.70
CA ASP A 38 -7.37 -17.08 -22.77
C ASP A 38 -6.36 -16.03 -23.24
N TYR A 39 -6.05 -15.11 -22.33
CA TYR A 39 -5.10 -14.03 -22.56
C TYR A 39 -3.64 -14.50 -22.76
N LYS A 40 -3.35 -15.78 -22.52
CA LYS A 40 -1.99 -16.33 -22.65
C LYS A 40 -1.72 -16.79 -24.07
N VAL A 41 -2.73 -17.34 -24.75
CA VAL A 41 -2.57 -17.95 -26.07
C VAL A 41 -3.40 -17.19 -27.12
N ALA A 42 -4.72 -17.32 -27.11
CA ALA A 42 -5.59 -16.81 -28.17
C ALA A 42 -5.76 -15.28 -28.16
N ASP A 43 -5.93 -14.68 -26.98
CA ASP A 43 -6.28 -13.26 -26.82
C ASP A 43 -5.08 -12.39 -26.38
N ARG A 44 -3.86 -12.85 -26.66
CA ARG A 44 -2.63 -12.25 -26.12
C ARG A 44 -2.44 -10.79 -26.55
N ASP A 45 -2.72 -10.46 -27.81
CA ASP A 45 -2.52 -9.11 -28.32
C ASP A 45 -3.56 -8.12 -27.79
N GLN A 46 -4.83 -8.56 -27.69
CA GLN A 46 -5.88 -7.77 -27.04
C GLN A 46 -5.53 -7.48 -25.58
N PHE A 47 -5.01 -8.48 -24.86
CA PHE A 47 -4.53 -8.29 -23.49
C PHE A 47 -3.35 -7.30 -23.42
N ARG A 48 -2.40 -7.38 -24.35
CA ARG A 48 -1.26 -6.44 -24.42
C ARG A 48 -1.72 -5.00 -24.61
N VAL A 49 -2.69 -4.77 -25.50
CA VAL A 49 -3.27 -3.43 -25.70
C VAL A 49 -3.90 -2.92 -24.41
N LEU A 50 -4.80 -3.70 -23.80
CA LEU A 50 -5.45 -3.33 -22.53
C LEU A 50 -4.45 -3.08 -21.40
N ARG A 51 -3.39 -3.89 -21.32
CA ARG A 51 -2.33 -3.72 -20.32
C ARG A 51 -1.58 -2.43 -20.55
N ASN A 52 -1.22 -2.13 -21.79
CA ASN A 52 -0.46 -0.92 -22.13
C ASN A 52 -1.29 0.34 -21.89
N GLU A 53 -2.58 0.32 -22.22
CA GLU A 53 -3.52 1.40 -21.89
C GLU A 53 -3.60 1.62 -20.37
N HIS A 54 -3.72 0.54 -19.59
CA HIS A 54 -3.73 0.63 -18.13
C HIS A 54 -2.43 1.23 -17.58
N LEU A 55 -1.27 0.78 -18.07
CA LEU A 55 0.03 1.31 -17.67
C LEU A 55 0.19 2.79 -18.05
N LYS A 56 -0.29 3.18 -19.24
CA LYS A 56 -0.31 4.59 -19.67
C LYS A 56 -1.17 5.43 -18.72
N LYS A 57 -2.33 4.91 -18.31
CA LYS A 57 -3.20 5.56 -17.32
C LYS A 57 -2.52 5.71 -15.96
N ILE A 58 -1.84 4.68 -15.46
CA ILE A 58 -1.06 4.75 -14.20
C ILE A 58 -0.01 5.87 -14.27
N ARG A 59 0.78 5.92 -15.35
CA ARG A 59 1.82 6.94 -15.51
C ARG A 59 1.22 8.35 -15.51
N ARG A 60 0.11 8.53 -16.24
CA ARG A 60 -0.62 9.79 -16.31
C ARG A 60 -1.14 10.22 -14.93
N THR A 61 -1.89 9.36 -14.24
CA THR A 61 -2.53 9.74 -12.96
C THR A 61 -1.50 10.00 -11.87
N LYS A 62 -0.39 9.24 -11.84
CA LYS A 62 0.75 9.53 -10.97
C LYS A 62 1.36 10.90 -11.28
N MET A 63 1.62 11.20 -12.55
CA MET A 63 2.19 12.47 -12.97
C MET A 63 1.26 13.64 -12.64
N GLU A 64 -0.05 13.49 -12.86
CA GLU A 64 -1.06 14.51 -12.53
C GLU A 64 -1.17 14.72 -11.02
N SER A 65 -1.18 13.65 -10.23
CA SER A 65 -1.17 13.73 -8.77
C SER A 65 0.09 14.41 -8.26
N TRP A 66 1.26 14.09 -8.84
CA TRP A 66 2.52 14.75 -8.51
C TRP A 66 2.51 16.22 -8.88
N ARG A 67 2.00 16.55 -10.07
CA ARG A 67 1.85 17.93 -10.53
C ARG A 67 0.96 18.72 -9.58
N LYS A 68 -0.22 18.20 -9.24
CA LYS A 68 -1.15 18.83 -8.26
C LYS A 68 -0.49 19.04 -6.90
N PHE A 69 0.24 18.04 -6.42
CA PHE A 69 1.01 18.14 -5.19
C PHE A 69 2.05 19.26 -5.29
N ALA A 70 2.93 19.24 -6.29
CA ALA A 70 3.97 20.25 -6.47
C ALA A 70 3.39 21.66 -6.63
N THR A 71 2.31 21.85 -7.39
CA THR A 71 1.66 23.16 -7.57
C THR A 71 0.93 23.66 -6.33
N SER A 72 0.64 22.79 -5.35
CA SER A 72 -0.03 23.21 -4.10
C SER A 72 0.82 24.14 -3.24
N ILE A 73 2.14 24.23 -3.51
CA ILE A 73 3.01 25.23 -2.88
C ILE A 73 2.59 26.67 -3.18
N ASN A 74 2.01 26.91 -4.37
CA ASN A 74 1.58 28.25 -4.78
C ASN A 74 0.36 28.73 -3.99
N SER A 75 -0.42 27.80 -3.43
CA SER A 75 -1.58 28.11 -2.60
C SER A 75 -1.27 28.07 -1.10
N ASP A 76 -0.37 27.17 -0.66
CA ASP A 76 -0.01 27.01 0.74
C ASP A 76 1.49 26.72 0.88
N ILE A 77 2.22 27.76 1.27
CA ILE A 77 3.68 27.76 1.39
C ILE A 77 4.13 26.84 2.54
N TRP A 78 3.33 26.68 3.60
CA TRP A 78 3.64 25.81 4.74
C TRP A 78 2.94 24.44 4.66
N GLY A 79 2.36 24.14 3.49
CA GLY A 79 1.51 23.00 3.26
C GLY A 79 2.22 21.65 3.13
N PRO A 80 1.55 20.65 2.55
CA PRO A 80 2.08 19.29 2.38
C PRO A 80 3.44 19.24 1.66
N VAL A 81 3.67 20.12 0.68
CA VAL A 81 4.94 20.18 -0.09
C VAL A 81 6.09 20.61 0.81
N TYR A 82 5.92 21.68 1.58
CA TYR A 82 6.93 22.15 2.52
C TYR A 82 7.25 21.10 3.59
N ARG A 83 6.21 20.47 4.16
CA ARG A 83 6.40 19.38 5.13
C ARG A 83 7.17 18.20 4.55
N TRP A 84 6.90 17.83 3.30
CA TRP A 84 7.64 16.78 2.61
C TRP A 84 9.08 17.21 2.29
N ALA A 85 9.30 18.45 1.83
CA ALA A 85 10.64 18.96 1.55
C ALA A 85 11.50 19.03 2.82
N ARG A 86 10.91 19.40 3.97
CA ARG A 86 11.59 19.48 5.26
C ARG A 86 11.88 18.10 5.86
N ASN A 87 10.91 17.19 5.84
CA ASN A 87 11.00 15.92 6.58
C ASN A 87 11.32 14.71 5.68
N GLY A 88 11.34 14.89 4.36
CA GLY A 88 11.46 13.82 3.37
C GLY A 88 10.22 12.93 3.29
N SER A 89 10.39 11.77 2.63
CA SER A 89 9.38 10.72 2.65
C SER A 89 9.19 10.19 4.06
N SER A 90 7.94 10.12 4.53
CA SER A 90 7.62 9.45 5.78
C SER A 90 8.17 8.02 5.75
N LYS A 91 9.10 7.72 6.67
CA LYS A 91 9.53 6.34 6.92
C LYS A 91 8.31 5.59 7.44
N SER A 92 8.01 4.45 6.82
CA SER A 92 7.05 3.50 7.39
C SER A 92 7.39 3.32 8.86
N ARG A 93 6.44 3.61 9.77
CA ARG A 93 6.56 3.20 11.16
C ARG A 93 6.39 1.68 11.18
N ILE A 94 7.46 0.98 10.84
CA ILE A 94 7.64 -0.38 11.34
C ILE A 94 7.66 -0.20 12.86
N PRO A 95 6.76 -0.85 13.62
CA PRO A 95 6.86 -0.85 15.07
C PRO A 95 8.26 -1.35 15.40
N SER A 96 9.08 -0.49 15.98
CA SER A 96 10.42 -0.85 16.44
C SER A 96 10.38 -1.66 17.73
N SER A 97 9.18 -1.82 18.30
CA SER A 97 8.90 -2.52 19.53
C SER A 97 7.84 -3.60 19.34
N VAL A 98 8.03 -4.72 20.03
CA VAL A 98 7.09 -5.84 20.11
C VAL A 98 6.43 -5.81 21.48
N LEU A 99 5.14 -6.16 21.54
CA LEU A 99 4.41 -6.34 22.79
C LEU A 99 4.76 -7.71 23.34
N ARG A 100 5.34 -7.74 24.54
CA ARG A 100 5.65 -8.96 25.28
C ARG A 100 4.39 -9.56 25.89
N GLU A 101 4.48 -10.81 26.32
CA GLU A 101 3.38 -11.53 26.99
C GLU A 101 2.94 -10.88 28.31
N ASP A 102 3.86 -10.16 28.97
CA ASP A 102 3.61 -9.39 30.19
C ASP A 102 2.83 -8.06 29.95
N GLY A 103 2.51 -7.75 28.69
CA GLY A 103 1.81 -6.53 28.30
C GLY A 103 2.70 -5.29 28.18
N THR A 104 4.01 -5.43 28.33
CA THR A 104 4.99 -4.34 28.13
C THR A 104 5.56 -4.34 26.72
N PHE A 105 6.06 -3.19 26.26
CA PHE A 105 6.71 -3.08 24.95
C PHE A 105 8.22 -3.16 25.09
N THR A 106 8.88 -3.85 24.15
CA THR A 106 10.35 -3.83 24.05
C THR A 106 10.83 -2.40 23.76
N VAL A 107 11.93 -2.00 24.39
CA VAL A 107 12.47 -0.64 24.30
C VAL A 107 13.61 -0.57 23.29
N THR A 108 14.42 -1.64 23.19
CA THR A 108 15.59 -1.66 22.32
C THR A 108 15.43 -2.62 21.14
N ALA A 109 16.20 -2.37 20.06
CA ALA A 109 16.19 -3.23 18.88
C ALA A 109 16.69 -4.65 19.19
N LEU A 110 17.66 -4.78 20.11
CA LEU A 110 18.21 -6.06 20.54
C LEU A 110 17.18 -6.87 21.31
N GLU A 111 16.52 -6.25 22.30
CA GLU A 111 15.43 -6.85 23.08
C GLU A 111 14.25 -7.28 22.20
N THR A 112 13.98 -6.51 21.13
CA THR A 112 12.97 -6.86 20.13
C THR A 112 13.40 -8.07 19.31
N ALA A 113 14.67 -8.17 18.93
CA ALA A 113 15.20 -9.31 18.20
C ALA A 113 15.21 -10.59 19.05
N GLU A 114 15.61 -10.50 20.31
CA GLU A 114 15.57 -11.63 21.27
C GLU A 114 14.16 -12.14 21.49
N CYS A 115 13.20 -11.23 21.77
CA CYS A 115 11.79 -11.60 21.94
C CYS A 115 11.20 -12.27 20.68
N LEU A 116 11.60 -11.83 19.48
CA LEU A 116 11.21 -12.48 18.23
C LEU A 116 11.87 -13.84 18.04
N LEU A 117 13.14 -14.01 18.45
CA LEU A 117 13.83 -15.29 18.37
C LEU A 117 13.21 -16.31 19.32
N GLU A 118 13.00 -15.95 20.58
CA GLU A 118 12.37 -16.81 21.59
C GLU A 118 10.96 -17.24 21.19
N SER A 119 10.14 -16.32 20.66
CA SER A 119 8.76 -16.62 20.28
C SER A 119 8.61 -17.42 18.99
N LEU A 120 9.53 -17.25 18.03
CA LEU A 120 9.44 -17.89 16.71
C LEU A 120 10.31 -19.15 16.59
N ILE A 121 11.34 -19.28 17.43
CA ILE A 121 12.29 -20.40 17.44
C ILE A 121 12.46 -20.85 18.90
N PRO A 122 11.52 -21.64 19.44
CA PRO A 122 11.69 -22.19 20.77
C PRO A 122 12.89 -23.12 20.77
N GLU A 123 13.82 -22.91 21.72
CA GLU A 123 14.90 -23.87 21.95
C GLU A 123 14.29 -25.19 22.42
N THR A 124 14.57 -26.26 21.66
CA THR A 124 14.15 -27.64 21.94
C THR A 124 14.98 -28.28 23.02
#